data_AF-A0A6J7L4K3-F1
#
_entry.id   AF-A0A6J7L4K3-F1
#
_cell.length_a   1.000
_cell.length_b   1.000
_cell.length_c   1.000
_cell.angle_alpha   90.00
_cell.angle_beta   90.00
_cell.angle_gamma   90.00
#
_symmetry.space_group_name_H-M   'P 1'
#
loop_
_entity.id
_entity.type
_entity.pdbx_description
1 polymer ?
#
loop_
_entity_poly.entity_id
_entity_poly.type
_entity_poly.pdbx_seq_one_letter_code
_entity_poly.pdbx_strand_id
1 'polypeptide(L)'
;MLDGQQARLTQASLETLAVIAYRQPISRGRISAVRGVNVDGVIRTLIARGLIEEAGHEDESHSILYRTTSHFLERIGAASLNDLPPLADHLPSLAELDDVLDSVAIGD
;
A
#
# COMPACT_ATOMS: atom_id res chain seq x y z
N MET A 1 24.14 -8.20 12.03
CA MET A 1 22.87 -8.95 12.06
C MET A 1 21.87 -8.12 12.86
N LEU A 2 20.88 -7.51 12.20
CA LEU A 2 19.89 -6.62 12.83
C LEU A 2 18.47 -7.22 12.79
N ASP A 3 18.29 -8.44 12.27
CA ASP A 3 16.98 -9.09 12.10
C ASP A 3 16.42 -9.71 13.38
N GLY A 4 16.78 -9.16 14.54
CA GLY A 4 16.27 -9.56 15.84
C GLY A 4 15.27 -8.53 16.35
N GLN A 5 13.97 -8.81 16.16
CA GLN A 5 12.85 -8.11 16.82
C GLN A 5 12.34 -6.79 16.21
N GLN A 6 12.26 -6.65 14.88
CA GLN A 6 11.34 -5.64 14.34
C GLN A 6 9.89 -6.11 14.56
N ALA A 7 9.11 -5.35 15.34
CA ALA A 7 7.71 -5.64 15.64
C ALA A 7 6.90 -5.90 14.36
N ARG A 8 5.95 -6.84 14.39
CA ARG A 8 5.09 -7.14 13.23
C ARG A 8 4.47 -5.86 12.67
N LEU A 9 4.33 -5.79 11.34
CA LEU A 9 3.59 -4.71 10.71
C LEU A 9 2.14 -4.75 11.21
N THR A 10 1.58 -3.58 11.50
CA THR A 10 0.15 -3.47 11.80
C THR A 10 -0.65 -3.69 10.53
N GLN A 11 -1.95 -3.96 10.67
CA GLN A 11 -2.85 -4.05 9.53
C GLN A 11 -2.83 -2.76 8.68
N ALA A 12 -2.86 -1.59 9.32
CA ALA A 12 -2.77 -0.31 8.61
C ALA A 12 -1.47 -0.19 7.79
N SER A 13 -0.34 -0.70 8.30
CA SER A 13 0.91 -0.73 7.55
C SER A 13 0.89 -1.71 6.38
N LEU A 14 0.31 -2.90 6.56
CA LEU A 14 0.17 -3.88 5.49
C LEU A 14 -0.73 -3.36 4.37
N GLU A 15 -1.87 -2.77 4.71
CA GLU A 15 -2.79 -2.19 3.73
C GLU A 15 -2.12 -1.03 2.94
N THR A 16 -1.31 -0.18 3.60
CA THR A 16 -0.59 0.90 2.89
C THR A 16 0.47 0.32 1.98
N LEU A 17 1.21 -0.67 2.46
CA LEU A 17 2.25 -1.34 1.69
C LEU A 17 1.66 -2.01 0.44
N ALA A 18 0.49 -2.64 0.56
CA ALA A 18 -0.24 -3.21 -0.57
C ALA A 18 -0.61 -2.12 -1.60
N VAL A 19 -1.16 -0.98 -1.16
CA VAL A 19 -1.47 0.14 -2.09
C VAL A 19 -0.23 0.58 -2.86
N ILE A 20 0.92 0.69 -2.21
CA ILE A 20 2.18 1.06 -2.87
C ILE A 20 2.61 -0.03 -3.86
N ALA A 21 2.65 -1.29 -3.45
CA ALA A 21 3.09 -2.40 -4.29
C ALA A 21 2.29 -2.52 -5.60
N TYR A 22 0.97 -2.32 -5.55
CA TYR A 22 0.11 -2.45 -6.73
C TYR A 22 -0.04 -1.16 -7.57
N ARG A 23 0.31 0.01 -7.03
CA ARG A 23 0.12 1.29 -7.74
C ARG A 23 1.38 2.13 -7.95
N GLN A 24 2.54 1.62 -7.56
CA GLN A 24 3.79 2.35 -7.71
C GLN A 24 4.12 2.68 -9.18
N PRO A 25 4.85 3.78 -9.44
CA PRO A 25 5.22 4.81 -8.46
C PRO A 25 4.01 5.68 -8.06
N ILE A 26 3.80 5.91 -6.75
CA ILE A 26 2.60 6.60 -6.24
C ILE A 26 2.94 7.68 -5.19
N SER A 27 2.26 8.82 -5.25
CA SER A 27 2.46 9.92 -4.31
C SER A 27 1.77 9.68 -2.97
N ARG A 28 2.28 10.30 -1.90
CA ARG A 28 1.67 10.30 -0.56
C ARG A 28 0.19 10.66 -0.57
N GLY A 29 -0.16 11.72 -1.33
CA GLY A 29 -1.53 12.20 -1.44
C GLY A 29 -2.46 11.15 -2.03
N ARG A 30 -2.04 10.47 -3.10
CA ARG A 30 -2.82 9.39 -3.71
C ARG A 30 -2.94 8.17 -2.80
N ILE A 31 -1.88 7.81 -2.07
CA ILE A 31 -1.94 6.73 -1.07
C ILE A 31 -3.00 7.07 0.00
N SER A 32 -2.96 8.29 0.54
CA SER A 32 -3.91 8.74 1.57
C SER A 32 -5.35 8.75 1.05
N ALA A 33 -5.56 9.18 -0.20
CA ALA A 33 -6.88 9.17 -0.84
C ALA A 33 -7.44 7.74 -0.98
N VAL A 34 -6.62 6.77 -1.41
CA VAL A 34 -7.02 5.36 -1.49
C VAL A 34 -7.35 4.78 -0.12
N ARG A 35 -6.59 5.15 0.92
CA ARG A 35 -6.76 4.62 2.27
C ARG A 35 -7.84 5.33 3.09
N GLY A 36 -8.28 6.52 2.68
CA GLY A 36 -9.25 7.35 3.41
C GLY A 36 -8.74 7.90 4.75
N VAL A 37 -7.45 7.76 5.06
CA VAL A 37 -6.85 8.16 6.35
C VAL A 37 -5.45 8.75 6.16
N ASN A 38 -4.92 9.43 7.19
CA ASN A 38 -3.53 9.90 7.19
C ASN A 38 -2.55 8.72 7.22
N VAL A 39 -1.55 8.75 6.34
CA VAL A 39 -0.56 7.67 6.15
C VAL A 39 0.87 8.07 6.50
N ASP A 40 1.11 9.27 7.03
CA ASP A 40 2.45 9.84 7.21
C ASP A 40 3.31 9.00 8.18
N GLY A 41 2.70 8.57 9.30
CA GLY A 41 3.35 7.67 10.25
C GLY A 41 3.70 6.33 9.64
N VAL A 42 2.80 5.76 8.84
CA VAL A 42 2.98 4.47 8.19
C VAL A 42 4.08 4.53 7.14
N ILE A 43 4.08 5.55 6.28
CA ILE A 43 5.13 5.75 5.27
C ILE A 43 6.50 5.85 5.94
N ARG A 44 6.62 6.67 6.99
CA ARG A 44 7.87 6.78 7.76
C ARG A 44 8.33 5.43 8.33
N THR A 45 7.41 4.63 8.86
CA THR A 45 7.72 3.28 9.35
C THR A 45 8.17 2.34 8.23
N LEU A 46 7.51 2.36 7.07
CA LEU A 46 7.85 1.49 5.94
C LEU A 46 9.23 1.85 5.33
N ILE A 47 9.56 3.14 5.23
CA ILE A 47 10.89 3.62 4.82
C ILE A 47 11.94 3.19 5.85
N ALA A 48 11.70 3.43 7.14
CA ALA A 48 12.65 3.05 8.20
C ALA A 48 12.91 1.53 8.27
N ARG A 49 11.97 0.71 7.79
CA ARG A 49 12.11 -0.74 7.67
C ARG A 49 12.68 -1.19 6.32
N GLY A 50 12.96 -0.27 5.42
CA GLY A 50 13.50 -0.53 4.09
C GLY A 50 12.53 -1.28 3.17
N LEU A 51 11.23 -1.24 3.44
CA LEU A 51 10.21 -1.92 2.61
C LEU A 51 9.77 -1.08 1.42
N ILE A 52 9.88 0.24 1.53
CA ILE A 52 9.62 1.21 0.46
C ILE A 52 10.75 2.24 0.41
N GLU A 53 10.86 2.92 -0.73
CA GLU A 53 11.81 3.99 -0.99
C GLU A 53 11.19 5.09 -1.85
N GLU A 54 11.85 6.24 -1.91
CA GLU A 54 11.47 7.34 -2.81
C GLU A 54 11.80 6.97 -4.27
N ALA A 55 10.89 7.32 -5.17
CA ALA A 55 10.93 6.99 -6.59
C ALA A 55 10.93 8.25 -7.47
N GLY A 56 11.55 9.33 -6.98
CA GLY A 56 11.56 10.63 -7.64
C GLY A 56 10.35 11.49 -7.29
N HIS A 57 10.00 12.41 -8.19
CA HIS A 57 8.91 13.37 -8.01
C HIS A 57 7.93 13.29 -9.17
N GLU A 58 6.66 13.56 -8.89
CA GLU A 58 5.62 13.72 -9.91
C GLU A 58 5.83 15.03 -10.68
N ASP A 59 5.74 14.99 -12.01
CA ASP A 59 6.07 16.12 -12.89
C ASP A 59 5.19 17.36 -12.63
N GLU A 60 3.90 17.16 -12.42
CA GLU A 60 2.94 18.28 -12.29
C GLU A 60 2.93 18.90 -10.89
N SER A 61 2.98 18.06 -9.85
CA SER A 61 2.81 18.50 -8.46
C SER A 61 4.12 18.63 -7.69
N HIS A 62 5.23 18.13 -8.27
CA HIS A 62 6.50 17.93 -7.58
C HIS A 62 6.38 17.14 -6.27
N SER A 63 5.34 16.31 -6.13
CA SER A 63 5.18 15.44 -4.96
C SER A 63 6.14 14.27 -5.02
N ILE A 64 6.73 13.90 -3.89
CA ILE A 64 7.54 12.67 -3.76
C ILE A 64 6.69 11.44 -4.12
N LEU A 65 7.26 10.58 -4.96
CA LEU A 65 6.70 9.28 -5.31
C LEU A 65 7.36 8.18 -4.47
N TYR A 66 6.60 7.12 -4.20
CA TYR A 66 7.08 5.96 -3.45
C TYR A 66 6.93 4.67 -4.24
N ARG A 67 7.85 3.73 -4.02
CA ARG A 67 7.83 2.36 -4.55
C ARG A 67 8.37 1.37 -3.51
N THR A 68 8.10 0.09 -3.68
CA THR A 68 8.69 -1.01 -2.91
C THR A 68 10.14 -1.24 -3.28
N THR A 69 10.91 -1.77 -2.35
CA THR A 69 12.33 -2.13 -2.54
C THR A 69 12.48 -3.60 -2.93
N SER A 70 13.70 -4.02 -3.29
CA SER A 70 14.04 -5.45 -3.43
C SER A 70 13.89 -6.21 -2.11
N HIS A 71 14.19 -5.56 -0.97
CA HIS A 71 14.01 -6.15 0.36
C HIS A 71 12.56 -6.54 0.64
N PHE A 72 11.58 -5.77 0.13
CA PHE A 72 10.18 -6.15 0.19
C PHE A 72 9.90 -7.46 -0.58
N LEU A 73 10.40 -7.58 -1.81
CA LEU A 73 10.22 -8.79 -2.64
C LEU A 73 10.83 -10.02 -1.99
N GLU A 74 12.05 -9.89 -1.45
CA GLU A 74 12.74 -10.94 -0.69
C GLU A 74 11.92 -11.38 0.53
N ARG A 75 11.34 -10.42 1.28
CA ARG A 75 10.52 -10.71 2.47
C ARG A 75 9.25 -11.47 2.15
N ILE A 76 8.65 -11.24 0.98
CA ILE A 76 7.41 -11.93 0.57
C ILE A 76 7.69 -13.20 -0.27
N GLY A 77 8.94 -13.46 -0.63
CA GLY A 77 9.33 -14.62 -1.44
C GLY A 77 8.94 -14.49 -2.92
N ALA A 78 8.84 -13.27 -3.45
CA ALA A 78 8.53 -13.01 -4.86
C ALA A 78 9.81 -12.63 -5.62
N ALA A 79 9.89 -13.02 -6.91
CA ALA A 79 11.01 -12.61 -7.77
C ALA A 79 10.74 -11.26 -8.43
N SER A 80 9.46 -10.92 -8.64
CA SER A 80 9.02 -9.68 -9.28
C SER A 80 7.66 -9.24 -8.75
N LEU A 81 7.32 -7.96 -8.96
CA LEU A 81 5.98 -7.45 -8.70
C LEU A 81 4.91 -8.07 -9.61
N ASN A 82 5.32 -8.62 -10.76
CA ASN A 82 4.41 -9.38 -11.63
C ASN A 82 3.96 -10.71 -11.02
N ASP A 83 4.65 -11.19 -9.96
CA ASP A 83 4.26 -12.40 -9.24
C ASP A 83 3.19 -12.10 -8.17
N LEU A 84 2.86 -10.82 -7.96
CA LEU A 84 1.79 -10.45 -7.05
C LEU A 84 0.44 -10.91 -7.60
N PRO A 85 -0.45 -11.45 -6.76
CA PRO A 85 -1.75 -11.92 -7.21
C PRO A 85 -2.55 -10.77 -7.83
N PRO A 86 -3.29 -11.01 -8.92
CA PRO A 86 -4.13 -9.99 -9.52
C PRO A 86 -5.20 -9.53 -8.52
N LEU A 87 -5.39 -8.21 -8.41
CA LEU A 87 -6.38 -7.66 -7.48
C LEU A 87 -7.80 -8.13 -7.81
N ALA A 88 -8.13 -8.28 -9.10
CA ALA A 88 -9.47 -8.62 -9.58
C ALA A 88 -10.00 -9.93 -8.99
N ASP A 89 -9.14 -10.94 -8.81
CA ASP A 89 -9.54 -12.25 -8.29
C ASP A 89 -9.85 -12.24 -6.78
N HIS A 90 -9.49 -11.15 -6.09
CA HIS A 90 -9.68 -10.95 -4.66
C HIS A 90 -10.67 -9.82 -4.34
N LEU A 91 -11.23 -9.16 -5.35
CA LEU A 91 -12.30 -8.20 -5.13
C LEU A 91 -13.60 -8.94 -4.86
N PRO A 92 -14.41 -8.47 -3.90
CA PRO A 92 -15.78 -8.95 -3.77
C PRO A 92 -16.51 -8.78 -5.11
N SER A 93 -17.40 -9.71 -5.41
CA SER A 93 -18.24 -9.64 -6.59
C SER A 93 -19.08 -8.36 -6.56
N LEU A 94 -19.51 -7.89 -7.74
CA LEU A 94 -20.35 -6.69 -7.84
C LEU A 94 -21.62 -6.80 -6.98
N ALA A 95 -22.19 -8.01 -6.87
CA ALA A 95 -23.34 -8.28 -6.02
C ALA A 95 -23.02 -8.08 -4.52
N GLU A 96 -21.85 -8.50 -4.06
CA GLU A 96 -21.40 -8.28 -2.67
C GLU A 96 -21.03 -6.81 -2.41
N LEU A 97 -20.68 -6.06 -3.46
CA LEU A 97 -20.35 -4.64 -3.36
C LEU A 97 -21.61 -3.79 -3.22
N ASP A 98 -22.70 -4.14 -3.91
CA ASP A 98 -24.00 -3.46 -3.82
C ASP A 98 -24.56 -3.53 -2.38
N ASP A 99 -24.46 -4.69 -1.72
CA ASP A 99 -24.87 -4.86 -0.31
C ASP A 99 -24.08 -3.93 0.63
N VAL A 100 -22.79 -3.74 0.37
CA VAL A 100 -21.94 -2.81 1.15
C VAL A 100 -22.33 -1.36 0.86
N LEU A 101 -22.57 -0.99 -0.40
CA LEU A 101 -22.96 0.36 -0.79
C LEU A 101 -24.34 0.75 -0.22
N ASP A 102 -25.31 -0.17 -0.25
CA ASP A 102 -26.64 0.03 0.33
C ASP A 102 -26.58 0.22 1.85
N SER A 103 -25.71 -0.53 2.55
CA SER A 103 -25.51 -0.34 4.00
C SER A 103 -24.87 1.00 4.37
N VAL A 104 -24.10 1.62 3.46
CA VAL A 104 -23.51 2.95 3.65
C VAL A 104 -24.51 4.05 3.26
N ALA A 105 -25.41 3.78 2.31
CA ALA A 105 -26.42 4.73 1.84
C ALA A 105 -27.65 4.88 2.77
N ILE A 106 -27.87 3.93 3.69
CA ILE A 106 -29.03 3.92 4.60
C ILE A 106 -28.72 4.55 5.98
N GLY A 107 -27.50 5.07 6.19
CA GLY A 107 -27.07 5.64 7.47
C GLY A 107 -27.12 7.17 7.55
N ASP A 108 -28.32 7.75 7.65
CA ASP A 108 -28.62 9.03 8.33
C ASP A 108 -29.66 8.79 9.43
#